data_AF-A0A2N3ABM5-F1
#
_entry.id   AF-A0A2N3ABM5-F1
#
_cell.length_a   1.000
_cell.length_b   1.000
_cell.length_c   1.000
_cell.angle_alpha   90.00
_cell.angle_beta   90.00
_cell.angle_gamma   90.00
#
_symmetry.space_group_name_H-M   'P 1'
#
loop_
_entity.id
_entity.type
_entity.pdbx_description
1 polymer ?
#
loop_
_entity_poly.entity_id
_entity_poly.type
_entity_poly.pdbx_seq_one_letter_code
_entity_poly.pdbx_strand_id
1 'polypeptide(L)'
;MNFKQLITSSLVIILCFIASDLFSQLKVERLKIATSVQIIEGLFYAGVGDRKASCHITGGGNIIETDSTYQYEVSYLIQEIDLENTTIIETEKPKGFALLIRCKNNQQCINYKPFNEKQRYFDVFETFVSEANSKEALLKILSELKEIQSAIPARTSF
;
A
#
# COMPACT_ATOMS: atom_id res chain seq x y z
N MET A 1 -49.37 -22.45 -9.93
CA MET A 1 -48.26 -21.54 -9.56
C MET A 1 -48.19 -20.44 -10.61
N ASN A 2 -48.31 -19.16 -10.23
CA ASN A 2 -48.42 -18.06 -11.20
C ASN A 2 -47.05 -17.69 -11.78
N PHE A 3 -46.98 -17.38 -13.09
CA PHE A 3 -45.75 -17.05 -13.82
C PHE A 3 -44.93 -15.90 -13.17
N LYS A 4 -45.62 -14.92 -12.56
CA LYS A 4 -45.00 -13.85 -11.77
C LYS A 4 -44.22 -14.37 -10.54
N GLN A 5 -44.76 -15.36 -9.83
CA GLN A 5 -44.07 -15.97 -8.68
C GLN A 5 -42.83 -16.76 -9.10
N LEU A 6 -42.84 -17.37 -10.29
CA LEU A 6 -41.70 -18.10 -10.83
C LEU A 6 -40.53 -17.13 -11.13
N ILE A 7 -40.81 -16.00 -11.79
CA ILE A 7 -39.80 -14.99 -12.14
C ILE A 7 -39.19 -14.35 -10.89
N THR A 8 -40.02 -13.96 -9.91
CA THR A 8 -39.50 -13.36 -8.67
C THR A 8 -38.63 -14.33 -7.88
N SER A 9 -38.99 -15.63 -7.86
CA SER A 9 -38.20 -16.65 -7.16
C SER A 9 -36.84 -16.88 -7.84
N SER A 10 -36.81 -16.94 -9.18
CA SER A 10 -35.57 -17.07 -9.94
C SER A 10 -34.65 -15.85 -9.81
N LEU A 11 -35.22 -14.63 -9.81
CA LEU A 11 -34.44 -13.39 -9.68
C LEU A 11 -33.77 -13.28 -8.29
N VAL A 12 -34.48 -13.66 -7.23
CA VAL A 12 -33.96 -13.67 -5.86
C VAL A 12 -32.80 -14.66 -5.74
N ILE A 13 -32.92 -15.86 -6.31
CA ILE A 13 -31.85 -16.86 -6.29
C ILE A 13 -30.59 -16.34 -6.99
N ILE A 14 -30.72 -15.72 -8.18
CA ILE A 14 -29.59 -15.15 -8.92
C ILE A 14 -28.91 -14.03 -8.11
N LEU A 15 -29.68 -13.13 -7.50
CA LEU A 15 -29.15 -12.07 -6.64
C LEU A 15 -28.39 -12.63 -5.43
N CYS A 16 -28.90 -13.70 -4.81
CA CYS A 16 -28.22 -14.37 -3.70
C CYS A 16 -26.89 -15.02 -4.13
N PHE A 17 -26.83 -15.62 -5.33
CA PHE A 17 -25.58 -16.17 -5.88
C PHE A 17 -24.54 -15.08 -6.15
N ILE A 18 -24.95 -13.97 -6.79
CA ILE A 18 -24.06 -12.83 -7.06
C ILE A 18 -23.54 -12.23 -5.74
N ALA A 19 -24.41 -12.05 -4.74
CA ALA A 19 -24.01 -11.51 -3.44
C ALA A 19 -23.03 -12.44 -2.69
N SER A 20 -23.23 -13.75 -2.79
CA SER A 20 -22.35 -14.76 -2.16
C SER A 20 -20.97 -14.82 -2.83
N ASP A 21 -20.94 -14.74 -4.16
CA ASP A 21 -19.69 -14.71 -4.93
C ASP A 21 -18.91 -13.42 -4.67
N LEU A 22 -19.59 -12.27 -4.69
CA LEU A 22 -19.00 -10.97 -4.33
C LEU A 22 -18.44 -10.96 -2.91
N PHE A 23 -19.17 -11.52 -1.94
CA PHE A 23 -18.71 -11.62 -0.56
C PHE A 23 -17.49 -12.54 -0.42
N SER A 24 -17.43 -13.61 -1.20
CA SER A 24 -16.29 -14.54 -1.23
C SER A 24 -15.05 -13.87 -1.82
N GLN A 25 -15.21 -13.13 -2.92
CA GLN A 25 -14.13 -12.35 -3.54
C GLN A 25 -13.57 -11.29 -2.59
N LEU A 26 -14.45 -10.52 -1.92
CA LEU A 26 -14.04 -9.51 -0.94
C LEU A 26 -13.25 -10.11 0.24
N LYS A 27 -13.59 -11.33 0.67
CA LYS A 27 -12.84 -12.03 1.71
C LYS A 27 -11.44 -12.43 1.24
N VAL A 28 -11.34 -12.96 0.02
CA VAL A 28 -10.05 -13.37 -0.58
C VAL A 28 -9.14 -12.16 -0.74
N GLU A 29 -9.65 -11.04 -1.26
CA GLU A 29 -8.86 -9.81 -1.43
C GLU A 29 -8.38 -9.23 -0.09
N ARG A 30 -9.24 -9.25 0.95
CA ARG A 30 -8.82 -8.84 2.30
C ARG A 30 -7.72 -9.72 2.88
N LEU A 31 -7.78 -11.03 2.65
CA LEU A 31 -6.75 -11.95 3.11
C LEU A 31 -5.43 -11.71 2.39
N LYS A 32 -5.46 -11.52 1.06
CA LYS A 32 -4.28 -11.17 0.27
C LYS A 32 -3.63 -9.89 0.78
N ILE A 33 -4.40 -8.83 0.98
CA ILE A 33 -3.91 -7.55 1.54
C ILE A 33 -3.24 -7.81 2.89
N ALA A 34 -3.88 -8.54 3.81
CA ALA A 34 -3.31 -8.82 5.12
C ALA A 34 -1.97 -9.58 5.03
N THR A 35 -1.86 -10.55 4.12
CA THR A 35 -0.61 -11.28 3.87
C THR A 35 0.47 -10.37 3.28
N SER A 36 0.16 -9.57 2.26
CA SER A 36 1.10 -8.63 1.65
C SER A 36 1.60 -7.59 2.66
N VAL A 37 0.72 -7.08 3.53
CA VAL A 37 1.11 -6.18 4.63
C VAL A 37 2.14 -6.84 5.55
N GLN A 38 1.87 -8.06 6.01
CA GLN A 38 2.81 -8.80 6.87
C GLN A 38 4.16 -9.03 6.19
N ILE A 39 4.17 -9.31 4.89
CA ILE A 39 5.39 -9.48 4.11
C ILE A 39 6.18 -8.18 4.04
N ILE A 40 5.52 -7.05 3.71
CA ILE A 40 6.18 -5.74 3.61
C ILE A 40 6.77 -5.34 4.97
N GLU A 41 5.98 -5.43 6.03
CA GLU A 41 6.43 -5.12 7.39
C GLU A 41 7.66 -5.96 7.75
N GLY A 42 7.60 -7.28 7.56
CA GLY A 42 8.72 -8.19 7.84
C GLY A 42 9.99 -7.88 7.04
N LEU A 43 9.86 -7.59 5.73
CA LEU A 43 10.99 -7.22 4.87
C LEU A 43 11.58 -5.87 5.26
N PHE A 44 10.73 -4.90 5.58
CA PHE A 44 11.18 -3.59 6.02
C PHE A 44 11.97 -3.69 7.33
N TYR A 45 11.42 -4.38 8.34
CA TYR A 45 12.13 -4.59 9.61
C TYR A 45 13.46 -5.33 9.43
N ALA A 46 13.53 -6.33 8.53
CA ALA A 46 14.78 -7.02 8.22
C ALA A 46 15.80 -6.13 7.50
N GLY A 47 15.33 -5.22 6.64
CA GLY A 47 16.17 -4.36 5.79
C GLY A 47 16.68 -3.07 6.46
N VAL A 48 16.08 -2.64 7.58
CA VAL A 48 16.49 -1.43 8.30
C VAL A 48 17.57 -1.66 9.36
N GLY A 49 17.94 -2.91 9.65
CA GLY A 49 19.03 -3.24 10.59
C GLY A 49 18.75 -2.76 12.02
N ASP A 50 19.77 -2.21 12.70
CA ASP A 50 19.67 -1.69 14.07
C ASP A 50 18.85 -0.39 14.19
N ARG A 51 18.31 0.13 13.08
CA ARG A 51 17.46 1.33 13.11
C ARG A 51 16.16 1.02 13.82
N LYS A 52 15.74 1.96 14.67
CA LYS A 52 14.42 1.94 15.28
C LYS A 52 13.39 2.52 14.29
N ALA A 53 13.17 1.78 13.21
CA ALA A 53 12.20 2.10 12.17
C ALA A 53 11.01 1.14 12.19
N SER A 54 9.85 1.61 11.76
CA SER A 54 8.64 0.82 11.59
C SER A 54 7.88 1.24 10.35
N CYS A 55 7.19 0.27 9.75
CA CYS A 55 6.23 0.52 8.69
C CYS A 55 4.89 -0.07 9.15
N HIS A 56 3.83 0.68 8.94
CA HIS A 56 2.47 0.25 9.20
C HIS A 56 1.61 0.51 7.97
N ILE A 57 0.87 -0.51 7.54
CA ILE A 57 -0.02 -0.41 6.39
C ILE A 57 -1.43 -0.80 6.81
N THR A 58 -2.37 0.13 6.62
CA THR A 58 -3.79 -0.12 6.89
C THR A 58 -4.42 -0.93 5.75
N GLY A 59 -5.50 -1.66 6.04
CA GLY A 59 -6.26 -2.37 4.99
C GLY A 59 -6.90 -1.46 3.94
N GLY A 60 -6.96 -0.15 4.18
CA GLY A 60 -7.37 0.87 3.20
C GLY A 60 -6.22 1.44 2.37
N GLY A 61 -5.00 0.93 2.53
CA GLY A 61 -3.83 1.31 1.73
C GLY A 61 -3.11 2.57 2.20
N ASN A 62 -3.43 3.10 3.38
CA ASN A 62 -2.59 4.13 4.01
C ASN A 62 -1.30 3.48 4.53
N ILE A 63 -0.16 4.01 4.10
CA ILE A 63 1.19 3.60 4.50
C ILE A 63 1.75 4.66 5.43
N ILE A 64 2.35 4.22 6.54
CA ILE A 64 3.02 5.07 7.51
C ILE A 64 4.37 4.45 7.82
N GLU A 65 5.44 5.15 7.47
CA GLU A 65 6.81 4.77 7.79
C GLU A 65 7.35 5.74 8.85
N THR A 66 7.90 5.21 9.93
CA THR A 66 8.59 6.03 10.94
C THR A 66 10.01 5.53 11.11
N ASP A 67 10.95 6.45 11.28
CA ASP A 67 12.31 6.13 11.69
C ASP A 67 12.71 7.06 12.82
N SER A 68 12.87 6.51 14.02
CA SER A 68 13.27 7.29 15.19
C SER A 68 14.78 7.55 15.26
N THR A 69 15.58 6.83 14.48
CA THR A 69 17.01 7.10 14.27
C THR A 69 17.20 8.40 13.49
N TYR A 70 16.41 8.58 12.42
CA TYR A 70 16.41 9.78 11.57
C TYR A 70 15.31 10.79 11.91
N GLN A 71 14.50 10.49 12.93
CA GLN A 71 13.46 11.36 13.48
C GLN A 71 12.43 11.86 12.46
N TYR A 72 11.88 10.94 11.67
CA TYR A 72 10.83 11.27 10.70
C TYR A 72 9.64 10.30 10.72
N GLU A 73 8.52 10.79 10.19
CA GLU A 73 7.34 10.03 9.78
C GLU A 73 7.00 10.41 8.33
N VAL A 74 6.71 9.41 7.49
CA VAL A 74 6.22 9.56 6.12
C VAL A 74 4.88 8.85 6.04
N SER A 75 3.89 9.48 5.41
CA SER A 75 2.58 8.86 5.18
C SER A 75 1.98 9.21 3.83
N TYR A 76 1.30 8.24 3.21
CA TYR A 76 0.63 8.39 1.92
C TYR A 76 -0.41 7.29 1.68
N LEU A 77 -1.40 7.58 0.83
CA LEU A 77 -2.33 6.57 0.33
C LEU A 77 -1.76 5.89 -0.91
N ILE A 78 -1.67 4.55 -0.89
CA ILE A 78 -1.07 3.80 -2.00
C ILE A 78 -1.80 3.99 -3.33
N GLN A 79 -3.10 4.31 -3.30
CA GLN A 79 -3.88 4.60 -4.51
C GLN A 79 -3.46 5.88 -5.22
N GLU A 80 -2.82 6.81 -4.50
CA GLU A 80 -2.35 8.09 -5.02
C GLU A 80 -0.92 8.00 -5.58
N ILE A 81 -0.23 6.89 -5.34
CA ILE A 81 1.15 6.62 -5.81
C ILE A 81 1.16 5.89 -7.16
N ASP A 82 1.98 6.37 -8.09
CA ASP A 82 2.27 5.75 -9.37
C ASP A 82 3.32 4.63 -9.23
N LEU A 83 2.87 3.46 -8.79
CA LEU A 83 3.73 2.29 -8.60
C LEU A 83 4.28 1.69 -9.90
N GLU A 84 3.71 2.03 -11.06
CA GLU A 84 4.21 1.55 -12.35
C GLU A 84 5.52 2.22 -12.73
N ASN A 85 5.69 3.49 -12.34
CA ASN A 85 6.90 4.28 -12.60
C ASN A 85 7.81 4.42 -11.38
N THR A 86 7.50 3.79 -10.25
CA THR A 86 8.40 3.73 -9.08
C THR A 86 9.68 2.98 -9.43
N THR A 87 10.82 3.58 -9.07
CA THR A 87 12.16 3.00 -9.30
C THR A 87 12.92 2.78 -8.01
N ILE A 88 13.85 1.83 -8.01
CA ILE A 88 14.83 1.70 -6.92
C ILE A 88 16.03 2.59 -7.26
N ILE A 89 16.38 3.48 -6.35
CA ILE A 89 17.54 4.38 -6.48
C ILE A 89 18.59 4.06 -5.40
N GLU A 90 19.83 4.45 -5.66
CA GLU A 90 20.89 4.47 -4.64
C GLU A 90 20.77 5.76 -3.81
N THR A 91 20.87 5.64 -2.50
CA THR A 91 20.82 6.77 -1.58
C THR A 91 22.22 7.17 -1.14
N GLU A 92 22.51 8.46 -1.13
CA GLU A 92 23.84 8.95 -0.73
C GLU A 92 24.04 8.89 0.80
N LYS A 93 22.97 9.18 1.56
CA LYS A 93 22.97 9.19 3.04
C LYS A 93 21.59 8.82 3.58
N PRO A 94 21.43 7.68 4.27
CA PRO A 94 22.43 6.62 4.47
C PRO A 94 22.83 5.96 3.14
N LYS A 95 24.05 5.39 3.05
CA LYS A 95 24.45 4.62 1.87
C LYS A 95 23.59 3.38 1.75
N GLY A 96 22.84 3.25 0.66
CA GLY A 96 21.88 2.18 0.52
C GLY A 96 21.01 2.28 -0.71
N PHE A 97 19.82 1.69 -0.63
CA PHE A 97 18.81 1.77 -1.67
C PHE A 97 17.47 2.20 -1.09
N ALA A 98 16.66 2.87 -1.91
CA ALA A 98 15.30 3.27 -1.56
C ALA A 98 14.35 3.11 -2.75
N LEU A 99 13.05 3.01 -2.46
CA LEU A 99 12.01 3.20 -3.46
C LEU A 99 11.77 4.69 -3.64
N LEU A 100 11.96 5.18 -4.86
CA LEU A 100 11.57 6.53 -5.26
C LEU A 100 10.13 6.51 -5.73
N ILE A 101 9.21 6.84 -4.84
CA ILE A 101 7.77 6.87 -5.14
C ILE A 101 7.36 8.25 -5.67
N ARG A 102 6.34 8.26 -6.53
CA ARG A 102 5.77 9.48 -7.13
C ARG A 102 4.25 9.48 -7.07
N CYS A 103 3.64 10.63 -6.85
CA CYS A 103 2.19 10.79 -6.92
C CYS A 103 1.67 10.78 -8.38
N LYS A 104 0.53 10.12 -8.66
CA LYS A 104 -0.03 9.92 -10.02
C LYS A 104 -0.32 11.22 -10.80
N ASN A 105 -0.68 12.30 -10.11
CA ASN A 105 -1.15 13.55 -10.73
C ASN A 105 -0.24 14.75 -10.46
N ASN A 106 1.03 14.53 -10.09
CA ASN A 106 1.95 15.57 -9.60
C ASN A 106 1.37 16.40 -8.42
N GLN A 107 0.37 15.86 -7.72
CA GLN A 107 -0.12 16.42 -6.47
C GLN A 107 0.85 16.08 -5.35
N GLN A 108 0.98 16.97 -4.35
CA GLN A 108 1.80 16.69 -3.18
C GLN A 108 1.05 15.76 -2.21
N CYS A 109 1.02 14.47 -2.54
CA CYS A 109 0.25 13.45 -1.82
C CYS A 109 1.04 12.75 -0.70
N ILE A 110 2.35 12.98 -0.61
CA ILE A 110 3.23 12.37 0.39
C ILE A 110 3.41 13.35 1.54
N ASN A 111 2.92 12.99 2.72
CA ASN A 111 3.07 13.79 3.93
C ASN A 111 4.32 13.35 4.70
N TYR A 112 5.26 14.27 4.85
CA TYR A 112 6.50 14.07 5.59
C TYR A 112 6.54 14.97 6.81
N LYS A 113 6.78 14.37 7.97
CA LYS A 113 6.80 15.04 9.27
C LYS A 113 8.10 14.72 10.01
N PRO A 114 9.10 15.61 9.99
CA PRO A 114 10.21 15.55 10.92
C PRO A 114 9.71 15.74 12.35
N PHE A 115 10.32 15.08 13.34
CA PHE A 115 9.83 15.16 14.72
C PHE A 115 9.94 16.56 15.34
N ASN A 116 10.93 17.35 14.90
CA ASN A 116 11.21 18.68 15.44
C ASN A 116 10.87 19.82 14.46
N GLU A 117 10.19 19.52 13.36
CA GLU A 117 9.89 20.52 12.33
C GLU A 117 8.43 20.45 11.87
N LYS A 118 8.04 21.42 11.05
CA LYS A 118 6.72 21.45 10.44
C LYS A 118 6.59 20.34 9.40
N GLN A 119 5.38 19.79 9.32
CA GLN A 119 4.99 18.88 8.24
C GLN A 119 5.15 19.54 6.87
N ARG A 120 5.51 18.74 5.87
CA ARG A 120 5.72 19.15 4.48
C ARG A 120 5.07 18.12 3.56
N TYR A 121 4.67 18.56 2.38
CA TYR A 121 4.08 17.70 1.36
C TYR A 121 4.98 17.61 0.15
N PHE A 122 5.11 16.40 -0.40
CA PHE A 122 5.94 16.08 -1.55
C PHE A 122 5.14 15.34 -2.61
N ASP A 123 5.53 15.54 -3.86
CA ASP A 123 5.06 14.78 -5.04
C ASP A 123 5.98 13.58 -5.35
N VAL A 124 7.24 13.64 -4.92
CA VAL A 124 8.25 12.58 -5.03
C VAL A 124 8.98 12.41 -3.70
N PHE A 125 9.19 11.17 -3.26
CA PHE A 125 9.88 10.90 -2.00
C PHE A 125 10.65 9.57 -2.00
N GLU A 126 11.72 9.51 -1.21
CA GLU A 126 12.54 8.30 -1.00
C GLU A 126 12.04 7.54 0.22
N THR A 127 11.53 6.34 0.02
CA THR A 127 10.84 5.57 1.06
C THR A 127 11.36 4.13 1.08
N PHE A 128 11.10 3.37 2.15
CA PHE A 128 11.71 2.05 2.37
C PHE A 128 13.25 2.06 2.29
N VAL A 129 13.92 3.05 2.89
CA VAL A 129 15.38 3.19 2.81
C VAL A 129 16.11 2.06 3.57
N SER A 130 16.96 1.28 2.89
CA SER A 130 17.68 0.12 3.45
C SER A 130 19.20 0.20 3.23
N GLU A 131 20.01 -0.27 4.19
CA GLU A 131 21.49 -0.26 4.12
C GLU A 131 22.00 -1.38 3.20
N ALA A 132 22.17 -1.02 1.93
CA ALA A 132 23.04 -1.60 0.90
C ALA A 132 22.87 -3.07 0.46
N ASN A 133 22.02 -3.92 1.06
CA ASN A 133 21.92 -5.35 0.67
C ASN A 133 20.50 -5.90 0.44
N SER A 134 19.57 -5.10 -0.09
CA SER A 134 18.21 -5.63 -0.28
C SER A 134 17.47 -5.10 -1.50
N LYS A 135 18.17 -4.85 -2.63
CA LYS A 135 17.49 -4.54 -3.90
C LYS A 135 16.39 -5.58 -4.22
N GLU A 136 16.63 -6.86 -3.92
CA GLU A 136 15.63 -7.93 -4.01
C GLU A 136 14.47 -7.77 -3.02
N ALA A 137 14.73 -7.35 -1.77
CA ALA A 137 13.66 -7.07 -0.82
C ALA A 137 12.84 -5.85 -1.23
N LEU A 138 13.47 -4.80 -1.78
CA LEU A 138 12.77 -3.63 -2.32
C LEU A 138 11.94 -3.98 -3.55
N LEU A 139 12.44 -4.87 -4.42
CA LEU A 139 11.65 -5.42 -5.53
C LEU A 139 10.44 -6.19 -5.01
N LYS A 140 10.62 -6.99 -3.96
CA LYS A 140 9.52 -7.73 -3.33
C LYS A 140 8.52 -6.79 -2.66
N ILE A 141 8.97 -5.79 -1.91
CA ILE A 141 8.12 -4.74 -1.33
C ILE A 141 7.33 -4.05 -2.44
N LEU A 142 7.98 -3.64 -3.53
CA LEU A 142 7.29 -3.02 -4.68
C LEU A 142 6.22 -3.94 -5.27
N SER A 143 6.52 -5.24 -5.42
CA SER A 143 5.53 -6.23 -5.88
C SER A 143 4.32 -6.31 -4.94
N GLU A 144 4.54 -6.42 -3.64
CA GLU A 144 3.46 -6.49 -2.63
C GLU A 144 2.66 -5.18 -2.56
N LEU A 145 3.30 -4.03 -2.75
CA LEU A 145 2.62 -2.73 -2.83
C LEU A 145 1.67 -2.67 -4.04
N LYS A 146 2.07 -3.24 -5.19
CA LYS A 146 1.21 -3.35 -6.38
C LYS A 146 0.02 -4.29 -6.13
N GLU A 147 0.25 -5.41 -5.45
CA GLU A 147 -0.83 -6.32 -5.04
C GLU A 147 -1.85 -5.57 -4.16
N ILE A 148 -1.39 -4.88 -3.11
CA ILE A 148 -2.26 -4.06 -2.24
C ILE A 148 -3.00 -2.99 -3.05
N GLN A 149 -2.31 -2.28 -3.94
CA GLN A 149 -2.94 -1.23 -4.75
C GLN A 149 -4.05 -1.78 -5.64
N SER A 150 -3.86 -2.96 -6.25
CA SER A 150 -4.84 -3.57 -7.14
C SER A 150 -6.05 -4.17 -6.40
N ALA A 151 -5.84 -4.64 -5.16
CA ALA A 151 -6.88 -5.22 -4.33
C ALA A 151 -7.79 -4.18 -3.65
N ILE A 152 -7.34 -2.93 -3.48
CA ILE A 152 -8.15 -1.87 -2.89
C ILE A 152 -8.99 -1.18 -3.98
N PRO A 153 -10.33 -1.17 -3.87
CA PRO A 153 -11.20 -0.52 -4.85
C PRO A 153 -10.82 0.95 -5.02
N ALA A 154 -10.60 1.39 -6.26
CA ALA A 154 -10.31 2.80 -6.55
C ALA A 154 -11.37 3.69 -5.89
N ARG A 155 -10.95 4.71 -5.13
CA ARG A 155 -11.88 5.70 -4.59
C ARG A 155 -12.66 6.31 -5.75
N THR A 156 -13.96 6.01 -5.82
CA THR A 156 -14.88 6.78 -6.65
C THR A 156 -14.92 8.19 -6.06
N SER A 157 -14.38 9.16 -6.78
CA SER A 157 -14.56 10.57 -6.45
C SER A 157 -16.07 10.86 -6.49
N PHE A 158 -16.67 11.11 -5.33
CA PHE A 158 -18.02 11.67 -5.21
C PHE A 158 -17.98 13.17 -5.39
#